data_AF-A0A428MYD9-F1
#
_entry.id   AF-A0A428MYD9-F1
#
_cell.length_a   1.000
_cell.length_b   1.000
_cell.length_c   1.000
_cell.angle_alpha   90.00
_cell.angle_beta   90.00
_cell.angle_gamma   90.00
#
_symmetry.space_group_name_H-M   'P 1'
#
loop_
_entity.id
_entity.type
_entity.pdbx_description
1 polymer ?
#
loop_
_entity_poly.entity_id
_entity_poly.type
_entity_poly.pdbx_seq_one_letter_code
_entity_poly.pdbx_strand_id
1 'polypeptide(L)'
;MIWTLEPWLFYLLFSIIILVIAFVIGTGLHALLKKRGTQNKKSESILALGLAVVMASFYMFTVEMFTDQAAEGERIITTNGEKQVESAKMIVIPFGNYAVVERLYDFGYTVEDEIDGKSYRFTFVIEKGPEFLETYPDYIEGNGMFVNHSRISFIDVYEKEWKKKLQKASSIENVELPGVNVEVERES
;
A
#
# COMPACT_ATOMS: atom_id res chain seq x y z
N MET A 1 9.11 -0.19 7.63
CA MET A 1 8.18 -0.66 8.69
C MET A 1 6.79 -0.20 8.30
N ILE A 2 5.74 -0.99 8.50
CA ILE A 2 4.36 -0.53 8.29
C ILE A 2 3.55 -0.75 9.55
N TRP A 3 2.48 0.02 9.73
CA TRP A 3 1.48 -0.24 10.76
C TRP A 3 0.16 -0.65 10.12
N THR A 4 -0.48 -1.65 10.71
CA THR A 4 -1.79 -2.13 10.27
C THR A 4 -2.80 -1.93 11.40
N LEU A 5 -3.93 -1.31 11.08
CA LEU A 5 -4.98 -1.00 12.06
C LEU A 5 -6.35 -1.38 11.51
N GLU A 6 -7.25 -1.74 12.42
CA GLU A 6 -8.67 -1.82 12.08
C GLU A 6 -9.19 -0.44 11.67
N PRO A 7 -10.06 -0.33 10.64
CA PRO A 7 -10.52 0.96 10.13
C PRO A 7 -11.15 1.85 11.21
N TRP A 8 -12.01 1.27 12.06
CA TRP A 8 -12.68 2.03 13.12
C TRP A 8 -11.68 2.63 14.12
N LEU A 9 -10.62 1.88 14.45
CA LEU A 9 -9.60 2.32 15.40
C LEU A 9 -8.74 3.43 14.79
N PHE A 10 -8.35 3.28 13.52
CA PHE A 10 -7.62 4.31 12.80
C PHE A 10 -8.40 5.63 12.75
N TYR A 11 -9.66 5.60 12.30
CA TYR A 11 -10.47 6.82 12.19
C TYR A 11 -10.76 7.45 13.55
N LEU A 12 -10.94 6.65 14.61
CA LEU A 12 -11.09 7.14 15.97
C LEU A 12 -9.82 7.89 16.44
N LEU A 13 -8.66 7.25 16.35
CA LEU A 13 -7.38 7.85 16.76
C LEU A 13 -7.08 9.12 15.94
N PHE A 14 -7.30 9.07 14.63
CA PHE A 14 -7.06 10.21 13.77
C PHE A 14 -8.01 11.37 14.07
N SER A 15 -9.28 11.09 14.37
CA SER A 15 -10.24 12.10 14.83
C SER A 15 -9.81 12.77 16.14
N ILE A 16 -9.30 11.99 17.10
CA ILE A 16 -8.77 12.53 18.37
C ILE A 16 -7.60 13.48 18.10
N ILE A 17 -6.66 13.10 17.24
CA ILE A 17 -5.50 13.94 16.87
C ILE A 17 -5.96 15.25 16.25
N ILE A 18 -6.90 15.20 15.30
CA ILE A 18 -7.48 16.38 14.65
C ILE A 18 -8.16 17.30 15.66
N LEU A 19 -8.91 16.76 16.63
CA LEU A 19 -9.55 17.56 17.66
C LEU A 19 -8.53 18.30 18.54
N VAL A 20 -7.43 17.64 18.90
CA VAL A 20 -6.33 18.26 19.66
C VAL A 20 -5.71 19.40 18.86
N ILE A 21 -5.41 19.18 17.57
CA ILE A 21 -4.85 20.20 16.68
C ILE A 21 -5.82 21.38 16.52
N ALA A 22 -7.10 21.10 16.29
CA ALA A 22 -8.14 22.12 16.16
C ALA A 22 -8.27 22.96 17.44
N PHE A 23 -8.18 22.33 18.62
CA PHE A 23 -8.21 23.03 19.90
C PHE A 23 -7.01 23.98 20.07
N VAL A 24 -5.79 23.51 19.75
CA VAL A 24 -4.57 24.33 19.83
C VAL A 24 -4.64 25.51 18.86
N ILE A 25 -5.00 25.26 17.60
CA ILE A 25 -5.14 26.31 16.57
C ILE A 25 -6.24 27.30 16.96
N GLY A 26 -7.39 26.81 17.43
CA GLY A 26 -8.52 27.64 17.87
C GLY A 26 -8.13 28.55 19.03
N THR A 27 -7.41 28.03 20.02
CA THR A 27 -6.91 28.81 21.16
C THR A 27 -5.93 29.90 20.70
N GLY A 28 -5.02 29.57 19.78
CA GLY A 28 -4.08 30.52 19.19
C GLY A 28 -4.77 31.63 18.38
N LEU A 29 -5.73 31.27 17.53
CA LEU A 29 -6.55 32.21 16.77
C LEU A 29 -7.31 33.17 17.70
N HIS A 30 -7.93 32.64 18.75
CA HIS A 30 -8.64 33.45 19.73
C HIS A 30 -7.72 34.44 20.45
N ALA A 31 -6.53 34.00 20.87
CA ALA A 31 -5.54 34.88 21.49
C ALA A 31 -5.06 35.99 20.53
N LEU A 32 -4.88 35.68 19.25
CA LEU A 32 -4.51 36.66 18.21
C LEU A 32 -5.61 37.70 17.96
N LEU A 33 -6.87 37.27 17.88
CA LEU A 33 -8.01 38.19 17.72
C LEU A 33 -8.17 39.13 18.91
N LYS A 34 -7.98 38.60 20.14
CA LYS A 34 -7.98 39.40 21.37
C LYS A 34 -6.90 40.46 21.34
N LYS A 35 -5.68 40.12 20.89
CA LYS A 35 -4.56 41.08 20.77
C LYS A 35 -4.82 42.18 19.73
N ARG A 36 -5.57 41.88 18.66
CA ARG A 36 -5.90 42.83 17.58
C ARG A 36 -7.16 43.68 17.86
N GLY A 37 -7.79 43.55 19.02
CA GLY A 37 -8.99 44.31 19.38
C GLY A 37 -10.20 44.05 18.47
N THR A 38 -10.18 42.96 17.70
CA THR A 38 -11.15 42.63 16.65
C THR A 38 -12.17 41.60 17.13
N GLN A 39 -12.61 41.71 18.38
CA GLN A 39 -13.63 40.83 18.98
C GLN A 39 -15.03 41.18 18.46
N ASN A 40 -15.31 40.82 17.21
CA ASN A 40 -16.67 40.80 16.68
C ASN A 40 -17.14 39.35 16.56
N LYS A 41 -18.27 39.02 17.20
CA LYS A 41 -18.87 37.67 17.20
C LYS A 41 -19.05 37.08 15.79
N LYS A 42 -19.32 37.93 14.78
CA LYS A 42 -19.40 37.52 13.36
C LYS A 42 -18.05 37.06 12.81
N SER A 43 -16.96 37.73 13.17
CA SER A 43 -15.60 37.37 12.75
C SER A 43 -15.16 36.04 13.35
N GLU A 44 -15.45 35.81 14.63
CA GLU A 44 -15.15 34.53 15.30
C GLU A 44 -15.91 33.37 14.66
N SER A 45 -17.19 33.57 14.33
CA SER A 45 -18.02 32.55 13.66
C SER A 45 -17.50 32.19 12.26
N ILE A 46 -17.13 33.21 11.45
CA ILE A 46 -16.56 32.98 10.10
C ILE A 46 -15.23 32.25 10.18
N LEU A 47 -14.36 32.62 11.13
CA LEU A 47 -13.08 31.95 11.32
C LEU A 47 -13.25 30.51 11.82
N ALA A 48 -14.22 30.25 12.69
CA ALA A 48 -14.53 28.90 13.14
C ALA A 48 -15.06 28.01 12.00
N LEU A 49 -15.94 28.55 11.16
CA LEU A 49 -16.43 27.83 9.98
C LEU A 49 -15.29 27.55 8.99
N GLY A 50 -14.44 28.56 8.72
CA GLY A 50 -13.25 28.39 7.88
C GLY A 50 -12.31 27.32 8.43
N LEU A 51 -12.04 27.33 9.74
CA LEU A 51 -11.23 26.32 10.40
C LEU A 51 -11.84 24.92 10.25
N ALA A 52 -13.16 24.77 10.46
CA ALA A 52 -13.84 23.49 10.33
C ALA A 52 -13.70 22.91 8.91
N VAL A 53 -13.87 23.74 7.86
CA VAL A 53 -13.67 23.32 6.47
C VAL A 53 -12.23 22.89 6.23
N VAL A 54 -11.25 23.67 6.67
CA VAL A 54 -9.83 23.32 6.54
C VAL A 54 -9.51 21.99 7.24
N MET A 55 -10.03 21.77 8.45
CA MET A 55 -9.80 20.52 9.18
C MET A 55 -10.47 19.32 8.48
N ALA A 56 -11.67 19.50 7.92
CA ALA A 56 -12.34 18.45 7.16
C ALA A 56 -11.59 18.10 5.86
N SER A 57 -11.11 19.10 5.12
CA SER A 57 -10.27 18.89 3.94
C SER A 57 -8.94 18.22 4.30
N PHE A 58 -8.31 18.66 5.40
CA PHE A 58 -7.08 18.06 5.90
C PHE A 58 -7.28 16.60 6.33
N TYR A 59 -8.42 16.28 6.96
CA TYR A 59 -8.79 14.91 7.29
C TYR A 59 -8.85 14.03 6.05
N MET A 60 -9.64 14.43 5.03
CA MET A 60 -9.76 13.64 3.80
C MET A 60 -8.42 13.48 3.09
N PHE A 61 -7.69 14.59 2.93
CA PHE A 61 -6.38 14.60 2.30
C PHE A 61 -5.41 13.65 3.00
N THR A 62 -5.39 13.65 4.33
CA THR A 62 -4.44 12.82 5.08
C THR A 62 -4.77 11.35 4.96
N VAL A 63 -6.06 11.00 5.07
CA VAL A 63 -6.51 9.60 4.92
C VAL A 63 -6.16 9.09 3.52
N GLU A 64 -6.46 9.86 2.48
CA GLU A 64 -6.23 9.43 1.11
C GLU A 64 -4.74 9.34 0.78
N MET A 65 -3.94 10.34 1.15
CA MET A 65 -2.53 10.40 0.74
C MET A 65 -1.61 9.50 1.56
N PHE A 66 -1.91 9.28 2.85
CA PHE A 66 -0.96 8.63 3.76
C PHE A 66 -1.40 7.24 4.21
N THR A 67 -2.55 6.74 3.75
CA THR A 67 -2.99 5.39 4.07
C THR A 67 -3.35 4.60 2.82
N ASP A 68 -3.10 3.31 2.90
CA ASP A 68 -3.57 2.32 1.95
C ASP A 68 -4.57 1.37 2.63
N GLN A 69 -5.26 0.58 1.83
CA GLN A 69 -6.21 -0.40 2.31
C GLN A 69 -5.86 -1.78 1.76
N ALA A 70 -6.01 -2.78 2.62
CA ALA A 70 -6.01 -4.17 2.22
C ALA A 70 -7.33 -4.82 2.61
N ALA A 71 -7.92 -5.57 1.69
CA ALA A 71 -9.21 -6.25 1.86
C ALA A 71 -9.02 -7.69 2.39
N GLU A 72 -10.12 -8.28 2.84
CA GLU A 72 -10.14 -9.66 3.33
C GLU A 72 -9.57 -10.65 2.30
N GLY A 73 -8.66 -11.51 2.77
CA GLY A 73 -7.98 -12.52 1.95
C GLY A 73 -6.79 -11.99 1.15
N GLU A 74 -6.55 -10.67 1.11
CA GLU A 74 -5.30 -10.13 0.60
C GLU A 74 -4.15 -10.40 1.56
N ARG A 75 -2.93 -10.51 1.02
CA ARG A 75 -1.72 -10.75 1.80
C ARG A 75 -0.83 -9.51 1.78
N ILE A 76 -0.48 -9.01 2.95
CA ILE A 76 0.45 -7.88 3.12
C ILE A 76 1.85 -8.45 3.36
N ILE A 77 2.78 -8.06 2.51
CA ILE A 77 4.19 -8.44 2.57
C ILE A 77 5.02 -7.26 3.07
N THR A 78 5.92 -7.53 4.00
CA THR A 78 6.87 -6.55 4.55
C THR A 78 8.25 -7.18 4.69
N THR A 79 9.27 -6.36 4.92
CA THR A 79 10.63 -6.84 5.21
C THR A 79 10.70 -7.71 6.48
N ASN A 80 9.72 -7.61 7.37
CA ASN A 80 9.71 -8.31 8.66
C ASN A 80 8.86 -9.59 8.64
N GLY A 81 8.21 -9.89 7.52
CA GLY A 81 7.29 -11.01 7.40
C GLY A 81 6.02 -10.65 6.65
N GLU A 82 5.07 -11.58 6.69
CA GLU A 82 3.84 -11.55 5.90
C GLU A 82 2.63 -11.70 6.81
N LYS A 83 1.51 -11.12 6.41
CA LYS A 83 0.25 -11.22 7.13
C LYS A 83 -0.91 -11.27 6.15
N GLN A 84 -1.76 -12.29 6.29
CA GLN A 84 -3.04 -12.32 5.60
C GLN A 84 -4.06 -11.45 6.35
N VAL A 85 -4.88 -10.73 5.59
CA VAL A 85 -5.93 -9.88 6.13
C VAL A 85 -7.17 -10.74 6.41
N GLU A 86 -7.45 -10.96 7.70
CA GLU A 86 -8.59 -11.76 8.17
C GLU A 86 -9.87 -10.92 8.34
N SER A 87 -9.72 -9.60 8.53
CA SER A 87 -10.84 -8.66 8.67
C SER A 87 -11.33 -8.20 7.30
N ALA A 88 -12.59 -7.75 7.21
CA ALA A 88 -13.17 -7.23 5.96
C ALA A 88 -12.27 -6.19 5.26
N LYS A 89 -11.63 -5.32 6.05
CA LYS A 89 -10.67 -4.29 5.61
C LYS A 89 -9.65 -4.00 6.70
N MET A 90 -8.43 -3.66 6.30
CA MET A 90 -7.35 -3.23 7.17
C MET A 90 -6.71 -1.96 6.60
N ILE A 91 -6.48 -0.97 7.45
CA ILE A 91 -5.74 0.25 7.07
C ILE A 91 -4.26 -0.03 7.21
N VAL A 92 -3.50 0.29 6.17
CA VAL A 92 -2.04 0.19 6.11
C VAL A 92 -1.44 1.59 6.12
N ILE A 93 -0.52 1.84 7.05
CA ILE A 93 0.23 3.09 7.15
C ILE A 93 1.69 2.80 6.74
N PRO A 94 2.13 3.30 5.56
CA PRO A 94 3.41 2.91 4.98
C PRO A 94 4.55 3.80 5.48
N PHE A 95 5.23 3.37 6.55
CA PHE A 95 6.50 3.94 7.01
C PHE A 95 7.73 3.24 6.39
N GLY A 96 7.55 2.58 5.24
CA GLY A 96 8.58 1.88 4.49
C GLY A 96 7.98 0.90 3.50
N ASN A 97 8.85 0.10 2.88
CA ASN A 97 8.45 -0.80 1.80
C ASN A 97 7.48 -1.88 2.27
N TYR A 98 6.47 -2.11 1.46
CA TYR A 98 5.49 -3.18 1.61
C TYR A 98 4.89 -3.49 0.25
N ALA A 99 4.22 -4.62 0.13
CA ALA A 99 3.38 -4.92 -1.02
C ALA A 99 2.09 -5.58 -0.53
N VAL A 100 0.99 -5.34 -1.24
CA VAL A 100 -0.25 -6.08 -1.04
C VAL A 100 -0.44 -6.99 -2.24
N VAL A 101 -0.53 -8.28 -1.97
CA VAL A 101 -0.88 -9.31 -2.95
C VAL A 101 -2.39 -9.47 -2.93
N GLU A 102 -3.01 -9.20 -4.07
CA GLU A 102 -4.44 -9.42 -4.23
C GLU A 102 -4.75 -10.92 -4.09
N ARG A 103 -5.90 -11.24 -3.49
CA ARG A 103 -6.33 -12.61 -3.23
C ARG A 103 -6.24 -13.52 -4.46
N LEU A 104 -6.51 -12.99 -5.65
CA LEU A 104 -6.50 -13.75 -6.90
C LEU A 104 -5.08 -14.18 -7.33
N TYR A 105 -4.05 -13.44 -6.91
CA TYR A 105 -2.64 -13.77 -7.17
C TYR A 105 -1.98 -14.50 -6.00
N ASP A 106 -2.71 -14.77 -4.91
CA ASP A 106 -2.16 -15.50 -3.77
C ASP A 106 -1.85 -16.97 -4.14
N PHE A 107 -2.58 -17.52 -5.11
CA PHE A 107 -2.33 -18.82 -5.73
C PHE A 107 -1.33 -18.76 -6.89
N GLY A 108 -0.83 -17.57 -7.21
CA GLY A 108 0.15 -17.32 -8.26
C GLY A 108 -0.38 -16.56 -9.46
N TYR A 109 0.55 -16.01 -10.23
CA TYR A 109 0.32 -15.38 -11.51
C TYR A 109 0.62 -16.38 -12.63
N THR A 110 -0.36 -16.66 -13.50
CA THR A 110 -0.20 -17.60 -14.60
C THR A 110 -0.06 -16.89 -15.94
N VAL A 111 0.89 -17.33 -16.76
CA VAL A 111 1.11 -16.84 -18.13
C VAL A 111 1.45 -18.01 -19.05
N GLU A 112 0.97 -17.93 -20.28
CA GLU A 112 1.31 -18.85 -21.37
C GLU A 112 2.31 -18.16 -22.29
N ASP A 113 3.44 -18.82 -22.57
CA ASP A 113 4.48 -18.27 -23.44
C ASP A 113 5.24 -19.37 -24.19
N GLU A 114 5.88 -18.98 -25.29
CA GLU A 114 6.68 -19.88 -26.12
C GLU A 114 8.17 -19.65 -25.84
N ILE A 115 8.86 -20.73 -25.44
CA ILE A 115 10.31 -20.73 -25.25
C ILE A 115 10.91 -21.82 -26.13
N ASP A 116 11.87 -21.44 -26.97
CA ASP A 116 12.55 -22.34 -27.91
C ASP A 116 11.60 -23.19 -28.78
N GLY A 117 10.50 -22.59 -29.25
CA GLY A 117 9.53 -23.25 -30.12
C GLY A 117 8.55 -24.19 -29.40
N LYS A 118 8.50 -24.15 -28.06
CA LYS A 118 7.59 -24.98 -27.24
C LYS A 118 6.71 -24.07 -26.38
N SER A 119 5.41 -24.37 -26.36
CA SER A 119 4.43 -23.70 -25.49
C SER A 119 4.52 -24.23 -24.06
N TYR A 120 4.53 -23.29 -23.12
CA TYR A 120 4.54 -23.56 -21.68
C TYR A 120 3.52 -22.67 -20.99
N ARG A 121 2.89 -23.22 -19.96
CA ARG A 121 2.16 -22.47 -18.95
C ARG A 121 3.02 -22.36 -17.70
N PHE A 122 3.33 -21.13 -17.31
CA PHE A 122 4.09 -20.80 -16.13
C PHE A 122 3.17 -20.25 -15.05
N THR A 123 3.26 -20.76 -13.82
CA THR A 123 2.60 -20.18 -12.65
C THR A 123 3.63 -19.73 -11.65
N PHE A 124 3.64 -18.45 -11.30
CA PHE A 124 4.59 -17.82 -10.39
C PHE A 124 3.92 -17.56 -9.04
N VAL A 125 4.36 -18.27 -8.01
CA VAL A 125 3.81 -18.19 -6.65
C VAL A 125 4.80 -17.51 -5.72
N ILE A 126 4.37 -16.47 -5.00
CA ILE A 126 5.20 -15.81 -4.00
C ILE A 126 5.21 -16.64 -2.72
N GLU A 127 6.27 -17.41 -2.52
CA GLU A 127 6.46 -18.27 -1.33
C GLU A 127 7.24 -17.59 -0.21
N LYS A 128 8.17 -16.69 -0.55
CA LYS A 128 8.93 -15.90 0.43
C LYS A 128 8.80 -14.42 0.10
N GLY A 129 7.72 -13.82 0.58
CA GLY A 129 7.39 -12.43 0.39
C GLY A 129 8.49 -11.45 0.80
N PRO A 130 9.15 -11.56 1.97
CA PRO A 130 10.22 -10.64 2.35
C PRO A 130 11.38 -10.65 1.34
N GLU A 131 11.78 -11.83 0.88
CA GLU A 131 12.84 -11.99 -0.14
C GLU A 131 12.41 -11.42 -1.49
N PHE A 132 11.14 -11.65 -1.89
CA PHE A 132 10.55 -11.05 -3.08
C PHE A 132 10.56 -9.51 -3.01
N LEU A 133 10.11 -8.94 -1.88
CA LEU A 133 10.04 -7.49 -1.66
C LEU A 133 11.40 -6.82 -1.72
N GLU A 134 12.45 -7.49 -1.24
CA GLU A 134 13.83 -7.00 -1.30
C GLU A 134 14.44 -7.12 -2.70
N THR A 135 14.10 -8.17 -3.43
CA THR A 135 14.67 -8.45 -4.76
C THR A 135 13.99 -7.66 -5.87
N TYR A 136 12.66 -7.48 -5.79
CA TYR A 136 11.83 -6.90 -6.84
C TYR A 136 11.11 -5.59 -6.41
N PRO A 137 11.76 -4.66 -5.70
CA PRO A 137 11.10 -3.46 -5.18
C PRO A 137 10.58 -2.53 -6.29
N ASP A 138 11.24 -2.56 -7.46
CA ASP A 138 10.93 -1.71 -8.62
C ASP A 138 9.66 -2.15 -9.37
N TYR A 139 9.17 -3.37 -9.10
CA TYR A 139 7.95 -3.91 -9.71
C TYR A 139 6.74 -3.83 -8.78
N ILE A 140 6.88 -3.07 -7.69
CA ILE A 140 5.80 -2.79 -6.77
C ILE A 140 5.39 -1.35 -7.00
N GLU A 141 4.28 -1.17 -7.71
CA GLU A 141 3.67 0.12 -7.95
C GLU A 141 3.23 0.72 -6.63
N GLY A 142 3.49 1.99 -6.38
CA GLY A 142 3.11 2.62 -5.11
C GLY A 142 4.00 2.25 -3.92
N ASN A 143 5.16 1.62 -4.15
CA ASN A 143 6.12 1.29 -3.09
C ASN A 143 6.87 2.54 -2.58
N GLY A 144 6.87 2.74 -1.27
CA GLY A 144 7.63 3.81 -0.63
C GLY A 144 6.99 4.35 0.64
N MET A 145 7.69 5.28 1.30
CA MET A 145 7.15 5.96 2.48
C MET A 145 6.07 6.95 2.05
N PHE A 146 4.88 6.86 2.66
CA PHE A 146 3.74 7.73 2.34
C PHE A 146 3.25 7.64 0.89
N VAL A 147 3.54 6.53 0.22
CA VAL A 147 2.95 6.18 -1.07
C VAL A 147 1.93 5.07 -0.80
N ASN A 148 0.71 5.26 -1.28
CA ASN A 148 -0.40 4.33 -1.11
C ASN A 148 -0.50 3.39 -2.32
N HIS A 149 -1.36 2.38 -2.22
CA HIS A 149 -1.60 1.40 -3.30
C HIS A 149 -0.37 0.58 -3.69
N SER A 150 0.39 0.10 -2.70
CA SER A 150 1.56 -0.74 -2.99
C SER A 150 1.14 -2.11 -3.54
N ARG A 151 1.16 -2.29 -4.86
CA ARG A 151 0.66 -3.49 -5.57
C ARG A 151 1.71 -4.04 -6.53
N ILE A 152 1.74 -5.37 -6.67
CA ILE A 152 2.73 -6.04 -7.51
C ILE A 152 2.30 -5.96 -8.98
N SER A 153 3.18 -5.45 -9.83
CA SER A 153 3.00 -5.44 -11.27
C SER A 153 3.56 -6.74 -11.87
N PHE A 154 2.77 -7.82 -11.80
CA PHE A 154 3.18 -9.16 -12.25
C PHE A 154 3.58 -9.22 -13.73
N ILE A 155 2.87 -8.47 -14.58
CA ILE A 155 3.16 -8.37 -16.01
C ILE A 155 4.55 -7.75 -16.23
N ASP A 156 4.85 -6.68 -15.50
CA ASP A 156 6.10 -5.96 -15.66
C ASP A 156 7.30 -6.77 -15.16
N VAL A 157 7.19 -7.42 -13.99
CA VAL A 157 8.27 -8.29 -13.49
C VAL A 157 8.50 -9.49 -14.41
N TYR A 158 7.42 -10.03 -14.99
CA TYR A 158 7.52 -11.12 -15.96
C TYR A 158 8.27 -10.69 -17.21
N GLU A 159 7.77 -9.68 -17.93
CA GLU A 159 8.32 -9.26 -19.23
C GLU A 159 9.73 -8.66 -19.11
N LYS A 160 10.00 -7.90 -18.05
CA LYS A 160 11.27 -7.19 -17.91
C LYS A 160 12.36 -8.07 -17.32
N GLU A 161 12.02 -9.05 -16.48
CA GLU A 161 13.01 -9.83 -15.72
C GLU A 161 12.84 -11.35 -15.81
N TRP A 162 11.71 -11.92 -15.39
CA TRP A 162 11.57 -13.38 -15.29
C TRP A 162 11.67 -14.07 -16.65
N LYS A 163 11.02 -13.53 -17.68
CA LYS A 163 11.07 -14.05 -19.05
C LYS A 163 12.51 -14.19 -19.56
N LYS A 164 13.34 -13.18 -19.31
CA LYS A 164 14.76 -13.21 -19.71
C LYS A 164 15.56 -14.27 -18.94
N LYS A 165 15.24 -14.51 -17.68
CA LYS A 165 15.88 -15.58 -16.87
C LYS A 165 15.46 -16.96 -17.40
N LEU A 166 14.18 -17.14 -17.71
CA LEU A 166 13.65 -18.38 -18.30
C LEU A 166 14.28 -18.70 -19.66
N GLN A 167 14.35 -17.71 -20.56
CA GLN A 167 14.96 -17.88 -21.90
C GLN A 167 16.48 -18.17 -21.87
N LYS A 168 17.17 -17.80 -20.79
CA LYS A 168 18.62 -18.04 -20.64
C LYS A 168 18.93 -19.30 -19.84
N ALA A 169 17.92 -19.93 -19.24
CA ALA A 169 18.12 -21.08 -18.38
C ALA A 169 18.46 -22.32 -19.19
N SER A 170 19.38 -23.14 -18.67
CA SER A 170 19.70 -24.44 -19.28
C SER A 170 18.58 -25.48 -19.08
N SER A 171 17.74 -25.28 -18.07
CA SER A 171 16.51 -26.04 -17.84
C SER A 171 15.45 -25.09 -17.29
N ILE A 172 14.33 -24.99 -18.00
CA ILE A 172 13.18 -24.14 -17.63
C ILE A 172 12.55 -24.61 -16.31
N GLU A 173 12.62 -25.91 -16.02
CA GLU A 173 12.06 -26.53 -14.80
C GLU A 173 12.84 -26.19 -13.53
N ASN A 174 14.08 -25.68 -13.64
CA ASN A 174 14.97 -25.42 -12.51
C ASN A 174 15.38 -23.95 -12.41
N VAL A 175 14.53 -23.03 -12.87
CA VAL A 175 14.84 -21.59 -12.79
C VAL A 175 14.56 -21.09 -11.38
N GLU A 176 15.63 -20.66 -10.71
CA GLU A 176 15.54 -20.03 -9.40
C GLU A 176 15.19 -18.54 -9.55
N LEU A 177 14.02 -18.15 -9.03
CA LEU A 177 13.61 -16.78 -8.87
C LEU A 177 13.52 -16.47 -7.37
N PRO A 178 14.30 -15.51 -6.84
CA PRO A 178 14.30 -15.22 -5.41
C PRO A 178 12.90 -14.95 -4.85
N GLY A 179 12.52 -15.69 -3.80
CA GLY A 179 11.21 -15.61 -3.16
C GLY A 179 9.99 -16.04 -3.99
N VAL A 180 10.19 -16.61 -5.19
CA VAL A 180 9.13 -17.04 -6.11
C VAL A 180 9.36 -18.49 -6.52
N ASN A 181 8.33 -19.31 -6.34
CA ASN A 181 8.29 -20.66 -6.89
C ASN A 181 7.65 -20.62 -8.28
N VAL A 182 8.21 -21.40 -9.21
CA VAL A 182 7.76 -21.44 -10.60
C VAL A 182 7.28 -22.84 -10.92
N GLU A 183 5.98 -22.97 -11.13
CA GLU A 183 5.38 -24.19 -11.65
C GLU A 183 5.35 -24.13 -13.19
N VAL A 184 5.80 -25.20 -13.84
CA VAL A 184 5.91 -25.28 -15.30
C VAL A 184 5.05 -26.45 -15.79
N GLU A 185 4.06 -26.15 -16.62
CA GLU A 185 3.27 -27.13 -17.34
C GLU A 185 3.55 -27.01 -18.84
N ARG A 186 3.95 -28.11 -19.47
CA ARG A 186 4.18 -28.14 -20.92
C ARG A 186 2.85 -28.39 -21.63
N GLU A 187 2.48 -27.48 -22.52
CA GLU A 187 1.29 -27.68 -23.34
C GLU A 187 1.61 -28.64 -24.51
N SER A 188 0.73 -29.63 -24.68
CA SER A 188 0.87 -30.74 -25.63
C SER A 188 0.47 -30.38 -27.04
#